data_AF-A0AAN8IJZ8-F1
#
_entry.id   AF-A0AAN8IJZ8-F1
#
_cell.length_a   1.000
_cell.length_b   1.000
_cell.length_c   1.000
_cell.angle_alpha   90.00
_cell.angle_beta   90.00
_cell.angle_gamma   90.00
#
_symmetry.space_group_name_H-M   'P 1'
#
loop_
_entity.id
_entity.type
_entity.pdbx_description
1 polymer ?
#
loop_
_entity_poly.entity_id
_entity_poly.type
_entity_poly.pdbx_seq_one_letter_code
_entity_poly.pdbx_strand_id
1 'polypeptide(L)'
;MNLKWTLSDICFKPPGPKFNSGPLAHLLNSLLDKMIPCIWITPIDCYWEGSKPLGPYPPINLGDEVSGFVSSLPKGNVSWKNLNPTAVMSEVAQLFDLGPIGNFFERAGIGAAYTDRPCIDPLDVDCPKTAPNYFDRCNALEKFNEWNMVKPDSEKIQLERKPLPTEDEKEKDASAQLTESVISDIFGRKKRDATDGRKTTIKPNTKDDIIWITTPMRTT
;
A
#
# COMPACT_ATOMS: atom_id res chain seq x y z
N MET A 1 -20.55 19.98 -19.80
CA MET A 1 -19.37 19.09 -19.65
C MET A 1 -18.71 19.42 -18.33
N ASN A 2 -18.77 18.53 -17.33
CA ASN A 2 -18.04 18.71 -16.07
C ASN A 2 -16.73 17.92 -16.17
N LEU A 3 -15.63 18.63 -16.44
CA LEU A 3 -14.28 18.08 -16.36
C LEU A 3 -13.89 17.97 -14.88
N LYS A 4 -13.51 16.78 -14.44
CA LYS A 4 -12.93 16.57 -13.10
C LYS A 4 -11.43 16.78 -13.20
N TRP A 5 -10.91 17.73 -12.43
CA TRP A 5 -9.48 18.02 -12.31
C TRP A 5 -8.92 17.33 -11.07
N THR A 6 -7.73 16.75 -11.21
CA THR A 6 -6.93 16.16 -10.15
C THR A 6 -5.66 16.96 -9.93
N LEU A 7 -4.95 16.72 -8.82
CA LEU A 7 -3.64 17.33 -8.60
C LEU A 7 -2.67 17.05 -9.76
N SER A 8 -2.76 15.86 -10.36
CA SER A 8 -1.89 15.45 -11.47
C SER A 8 -2.11 16.23 -12.77
N ASP A 9 -3.25 16.92 -12.91
CA ASP A 9 -3.60 17.72 -14.07
C ASP A 9 -3.08 19.17 -13.97
N ILE A 10 -2.78 19.64 -12.75
CA ILE A 10 -2.40 21.03 -12.47
C ILE A 10 -0.97 21.17 -11.94
N CYS A 11 -0.36 20.09 -11.47
CA CYS A 11 0.98 20.11 -10.90
C CYS A 11 2.07 20.26 -11.97
N PHE A 12 3.23 20.78 -11.56
CA PHE A 12 4.40 20.76 -12.42
C PHE A 12 5.03 19.37 -12.44
N LYS A 13 5.12 18.76 -13.62
CA LYS A 13 5.83 17.49 -13.87
C LYS A 13 7.15 17.79 -14.58
N PRO A 14 8.29 17.26 -14.10
CA PRO A 14 9.54 17.39 -14.82
C PRO A 14 9.46 16.62 -16.16
N PRO A 15 10.20 17.05 -17.19
CA PRO A 15 10.22 16.35 -18.47
C PRO A 15 10.86 14.96 -18.29
N GLY A 16 10.17 13.93 -18.77
CA GLY A 16 10.70 12.56 -18.81
C GLY A 16 11.73 12.35 -19.92
N PRO A 17 12.63 11.36 -19.76
CA PRO A 17 13.47 10.93 -20.86
C PRO A 17 12.60 10.31 -21.96
N LYS A 18 13.02 10.48 -23.22
CA LYS A 18 12.38 9.83 -24.37
C LYS A 18 13.34 8.84 -24.98
N PHE A 19 12.94 7.57 -24.99
CA PHE A 19 13.71 6.50 -25.62
C PHE A 19 13.18 6.26 -27.03
N ASN A 20 14.05 6.40 -28.03
CA ASN A 20 13.70 6.26 -29.45
C ASN A 20 14.19 4.94 -30.06
N SER A 21 14.89 4.10 -29.29
CA SER A 21 15.51 2.86 -29.76
C SER A 21 15.44 1.77 -28.69
N GLY A 22 15.34 0.51 -29.13
CA GLY A 22 15.25 -0.67 -28.29
C GLY A 22 13.84 -1.28 -28.22
N PRO A 23 13.72 -2.59 -27.95
CA PRO A 23 12.46 -3.33 -27.97
C PRO A 23 11.47 -2.85 -26.89
N LEU A 24 11.97 -2.28 -25.79
CA LEU A 24 11.15 -1.82 -24.65
C LEU A 24 10.87 -0.31 -24.66
N ALA A 25 11.37 0.43 -25.65
CA ALA A 25 11.32 1.90 -25.65
C ALA A 25 9.90 2.46 -25.55
N HIS A 26 8.95 1.92 -26.33
CA HIS A 26 7.57 2.40 -26.31
C HIS A 26 6.87 2.09 -24.97
N LEU A 27 7.08 0.90 -24.42
CA LEU A 27 6.52 0.51 -23.13
C LEU A 27 7.05 1.42 -22.01
N LEU A 28 8.38 1.65 -21.99
CA LEU A 28 9.02 2.50 -20.99
C LEU A 28 8.59 3.97 -21.10
N ASN A 29 8.48 4.52 -22.31
CA ASN A 29 7.97 5.89 -22.49
C ASN A 29 6.54 6.01 -21.93
N SER A 30 5.66 5.06 -22.24
CA SER A 30 4.27 5.07 -21.75
C SER A 30 4.19 4.91 -20.22
N LEU A 31 5.08 4.09 -19.65
CA LEU A 31 5.19 3.91 -18.20
C LEU A 31 5.68 5.20 -17.53
N LEU A 32 6.77 5.79 -18.03
CA LEU A 32 7.37 6.98 -17.46
C LEU A 32 6.45 8.20 -17.52
N ASP A 33 5.70 8.39 -18.61
CA ASP A 33 4.73 9.48 -18.72
C ASP A 33 3.65 9.44 -17.62
N LYS A 34 3.34 8.26 -17.10
CA LYS A 34 2.37 8.05 -16.00
C LYS A 34 3.02 8.01 -14.61
N MET A 35 4.25 7.53 -14.52
CA MET A 35 4.97 7.35 -13.26
C MET A 35 5.67 8.62 -12.78
N ILE A 36 6.16 9.47 -13.69
CA ILE A 36 6.87 10.69 -13.32
C ILE A 36 5.97 11.55 -12.42
N PRO A 37 6.35 11.70 -11.14
CA PRO A 37 5.49 12.36 -10.18
C PRO A 37 5.47 13.87 -10.42
N CYS A 38 4.44 14.51 -9.89
CA CYS A 38 4.47 15.94 -9.62
C CYS A 38 5.69 16.29 -8.77
N ILE A 39 6.32 17.45 -9.01
CA ILE A 39 7.30 17.96 -8.05
C ILE A 39 6.57 18.20 -6.73
N TRP A 40 7.06 17.51 -5.70
CA TRP A 40 6.45 17.48 -4.38
C TRP A 40 7.56 17.59 -3.33
N ILE A 41 7.74 18.79 -2.79
CA ILE A 41 8.79 19.07 -1.81
C ILE A 41 8.13 19.15 -0.43
N THR A 42 8.35 18.14 0.39
CA THR A 42 7.78 18.06 1.74
C THR A 42 8.68 17.26 2.67
N PRO A 43 8.68 17.52 3.99
CA PRO A 43 9.36 16.65 4.95
C PRO A 43 8.85 15.21 4.95
N ILE A 44 7.60 14.98 4.52
CA ILE A 44 7.01 13.63 4.40
C ILE A 44 7.75 12.79 3.35
N ASP A 45 8.45 13.42 2.40
CA ASP A 45 9.23 12.72 1.38
C ASP A 45 10.32 11.86 2.04
N CYS A 46 10.84 12.23 3.21
CA CYS A 46 11.81 11.39 3.94
C CYS A 46 11.25 10.03 4.40
N TYR A 47 9.94 9.81 4.32
CA TYR A 47 9.25 8.61 4.79
C TYR A 47 8.53 7.89 3.66
N TRP A 48 8.20 6.62 3.89
CA TRP A 48 7.45 5.81 2.93
C TRP A 48 6.08 6.43 2.57
N GLU A 49 5.41 7.11 3.50
CA GLU A 49 4.12 7.78 3.27
C GLU A 49 4.19 8.87 2.21
N GLY A 50 5.39 9.39 1.91
CA GLY A 50 5.63 10.30 0.80
C GLY A 50 5.27 9.70 -0.55
N SER A 51 5.21 8.37 -0.67
CA SER A 51 4.80 7.66 -1.88
C SER A 51 3.29 7.71 -2.17
N LYS A 52 2.46 7.85 -1.13
CA LYS A 52 0.99 7.76 -1.25
C LYS A 52 0.35 8.86 -2.12
N PRO A 53 0.76 10.15 -2.02
CA PRO A 53 0.20 11.20 -2.87
C PRO A 53 0.80 11.21 -4.27
N LEU A 54 1.90 10.49 -4.48
CA LEU A 54 2.53 10.36 -5.79
C LEU A 54 1.76 9.30 -6.56
N GLY A 55 1.62 9.52 -7.86
CA GLY A 55 0.78 8.69 -8.73
C GLY A 55 1.19 7.20 -8.79
N PRO A 56 0.68 6.47 -9.78
CA PRO A 56 0.44 6.98 -11.12
C PRO A 56 -0.98 7.49 -11.35
N TYR A 57 -1.06 8.58 -12.12
CA TYR A 57 -2.33 9.13 -12.61
C TYR A 57 -2.24 9.27 -14.13
N PRO A 58 -3.02 8.50 -14.91
CA PRO A 58 -3.94 7.44 -14.49
C PRO A 58 -3.23 6.17 -13.96
N PRO A 59 -3.94 5.29 -13.22
CA PRO A 59 -3.39 4.03 -12.73
C PRO A 59 -2.77 3.17 -13.83
N ILE A 60 -1.69 2.47 -13.49
CA ILE A 60 -0.97 1.60 -14.41
C ILE A 60 -1.39 0.16 -14.14
N ASN A 61 -1.98 -0.46 -15.15
CA ASN A 61 -2.23 -1.89 -15.21
C ASN A 61 -1.29 -2.47 -16.26
N LEU A 62 -0.26 -3.19 -15.81
CA LEU A 62 0.71 -3.82 -16.72
C LEU A 62 0.21 -5.16 -17.29
N GLY A 63 -0.96 -5.63 -16.84
CA GLY A 63 -1.51 -6.93 -17.21
C GLY A 63 -0.76 -8.09 -16.58
N ASP A 64 -1.44 -9.23 -16.44
CA ASP A 64 -0.88 -10.44 -15.81
C ASP A 64 0.32 -10.99 -16.61
N GLU A 65 0.35 -10.77 -17.92
CA GLU A 65 1.43 -11.24 -18.81
C GLU A 65 2.78 -10.57 -18.53
N VAL A 66 2.80 -9.25 -18.29
CA VAL A 66 4.05 -8.51 -18.03
C VAL A 66 4.56 -8.76 -16.61
N SER A 67 3.65 -8.80 -15.63
CA SER A 67 4.00 -9.14 -14.25
C SER A 67 4.45 -10.60 -14.09
N GLY A 68 4.03 -11.50 -14.97
CA GLY A 68 4.53 -12.87 -15.05
C GLY A 68 5.95 -13.00 -15.61
N PHE A 69 6.40 -12.03 -16.41
CA PHE A 69 7.73 -12.02 -17.02
C PHE A 69 8.79 -11.33 -16.14
N VAL A 70 8.38 -10.34 -15.33
CA VAL A 70 9.27 -9.61 -14.42
C VAL A 70 8.74 -9.75 -13.00
N SER A 71 9.33 -10.65 -12.23
CA SER A 71 8.92 -11.01 -10.87
C SER A 71 9.10 -9.88 -9.84
N SER A 72 10.00 -8.93 -10.12
CA SER A 72 10.26 -7.73 -9.31
C SER A 72 9.18 -6.65 -9.46
N LEU A 73 8.30 -6.76 -10.45
CA LEU A 73 7.15 -5.88 -10.56
C LEU A 73 6.07 -6.28 -9.53
N PRO A 74 5.46 -5.30 -8.83
CA PRO A 74 4.34 -5.58 -7.95
C PRO A 74 3.20 -6.26 -8.69
N LYS A 75 2.60 -7.28 -8.06
CA LYS A 75 1.37 -7.90 -8.58
C LYS A 75 0.21 -6.91 -8.42
N GLY A 76 -0.58 -6.73 -9.48
CA GLY A 76 -1.71 -5.79 -9.49
C GLY A 76 -1.31 -4.34 -9.78
N ASN A 77 -1.86 -3.39 -9.02
CA ASN A 77 -1.67 -1.96 -9.26
C ASN A 77 -0.27 -1.50 -8.86
N VAL A 78 0.52 -1.09 -9.85
CA VAL A 78 1.85 -0.52 -9.63
C VAL A 78 1.72 0.94 -9.16
N SER A 79 2.40 1.28 -8.07
CA SER A 79 2.47 2.64 -7.52
C SER A 79 3.82 2.90 -6.85
N TRP A 80 4.11 4.16 -6.53
CA TRP A 80 5.32 4.49 -5.76
C TRP A 80 5.35 3.83 -4.38
N LYS A 81 4.20 3.38 -3.85
CA LYS A 81 4.11 2.68 -2.55
C LYS A 81 4.78 1.31 -2.56
N ASN A 82 4.73 0.61 -3.70
CA ASN A 82 5.11 -0.80 -3.82
C ASN A 82 6.20 -1.08 -4.85
N LEU A 83 6.56 -0.09 -5.70
CA LEU A 83 7.58 -0.26 -6.72
C LEU A 83 8.98 -0.07 -6.15
N ASN A 84 9.86 -1.05 -6.40
CA ASN A 84 11.31 -0.93 -6.22
C ASN A 84 11.99 -0.87 -7.61
N PRO A 85 12.31 0.33 -8.12
CA PRO A 85 12.88 0.49 -9.45
C PRO A 85 14.22 -0.23 -9.64
N THR A 86 15.09 -0.21 -8.62
CA THR A 86 16.37 -0.93 -8.70
C THR A 86 16.17 -2.44 -8.89
N ALA A 87 15.24 -3.06 -8.16
CA ALA A 87 14.95 -4.49 -8.32
C ALA A 87 14.46 -4.82 -9.74
N VAL A 88 13.52 -4.01 -10.25
CA VAL A 88 12.99 -4.15 -11.62
C VAL A 88 14.11 -4.00 -12.66
N MET A 89 14.93 -2.94 -12.55
CA MET A 89 16.01 -2.69 -13.50
C MET A 89 17.06 -3.81 -13.45
N SER A 90 17.36 -4.35 -12.28
CA SER A 90 18.30 -5.46 -12.13
C SER A 90 17.81 -6.76 -12.76
N GLU A 91 16.52 -7.06 -12.71
CA GLU A 91 15.94 -8.25 -13.35
C GLU A 91 15.85 -8.07 -14.87
N VAL A 92 15.36 -6.91 -15.34
CA VAL A 92 15.25 -6.65 -16.78
C VAL A 92 16.64 -6.61 -17.44
N ALA A 93 17.68 -6.13 -16.74
CA ALA A 93 19.06 -6.16 -17.22
C ALA A 93 19.62 -7.56 -17.49
N GLN A 94 19.08 -8.60 -16.85
CA GLN A 94 19.50 -9.99 -17.10
C GLN A 94 18.95 -10.53 -18.43
N LEU A 95 17.86 -9.93 -18.91
CA LEU A 95 17.12 -10.41 -20.08
C LEU A 95 17.32 -9.51 -21.31
N PHE A 96 17.59 -8.22 -21.10
CA PHE A 96 17.74 -7.23 -22.15
C PHE A 96 18.89 -6.27 -21.88
N ASP A 97 19.56 -5.83 -22.95
CA ASP A 97 20.49 -4.71 -22.87
C ASP A 97 19.70 -3.40 -22.63
N LEU A 98 19.93 -2.79 -21.48
CA LEU A 98 19.27 -1.55 -21.07
C LEU A 98 19.92 -0.31 -21.68
N GLY A 99 21.14 -0.42 -22.24
CA GLY A 99 21.83 0.67 -22.91
C GLY A 99 21.74 2.02 -22.17
N PRO A 100 21.27 3.10 -22.83
CA PRO A 100 21.11 4.42 -22.20
C PRO A 100 20.06 4.48 -21.07
N ILE A 101 19.08 3.57 -21.05
CA ILE A 101 18.00 3.56 -20.06
C ILE A 101 18.57 3.23 -18.68
N GLY A 102 19.40 2.19 -18.58
CA GLY A 102 20.02 1.80 -17.30
C GLY A 102 20.85 2.93 -16.70
N ASN A 103 21.70 3.56 -17.53
CA ASN A 103 22.51 4.71 -17.14
C ASN A 103 21.68 5.90 -16.64
N PHE A 104 20.49 6.13 -17.23
CA PHE A 104 19.61 7.21 -16.79
C PHE A 104 19.08 6.96 -15.38
N PHE A 105 18.58 5.74 -15.12
CA PHE A 105 18.06 5.36 -13.79
C PHE A 105 19.14 5.41 -12.71
N GLU A 106 20.35 4.96 -13.02
CA GLU A 106 21.48 5.02 -12.09
C GLU A 106 21.84 6.46 -11.72
N ARG A 107 21.98 7.35 -12.70
CA ARG A 107 22.31 8.77 -12.46
C ARG A 107 21.20 9.56 -11.79
N ALA A 108 19.94 9.17 -12.03
CA ALA A 108 18.80 9.79 -11.37
C ALA A 108 18.77 9.49 -9.86
N GLY A 109 19.53 8.50 -9.38
CA GLY A 109 19.63 8.20 -7.96
C GLY A 109 18.31 7.75 -7.33
N ILE A 110 17.41 7.14 -8.12
CA ILE A 110 16.07 6.76 -7.66
C ILE A 110 16.15 5.63 -6.60
N GLY A 111 17.10 4.71 -6.75
CA GLY A 111 17.28 3.58 -5.83
C GLY A 111 16.02 2.72 -5.70
N ALA A 112 15.74 2.27 -4.48
CA ALA A 112 14.52 1.53 -4.14
C ALA A 112 13.28 2.45 -3.95
N ALA A 113 13.39 3.71 -4.38
CA ALA A 113 12.38 4.75 -4.26
C ALA A 113 11.93 5.00 -2.80
N TYR A 114 10.72 4.55 -2.44
CA TYR A 114 10.16 4.69 -1.10
C TYR A 114 10.18 3.39 -0.30
N THR A 115 10.50 2.25 -0.92
CA THR A 115 10.31 0.93 -0.30
C THR A 115 11.31 0.62 0.81
N ASP A 116 12.43 1.34 0.87
CA ASP A 116 13.48 1.24 1.89
C ASP A 116 13.49 2.42 2.88
N ARG A 117 12.53 3.35 2.76
CA ARG A 117 12.38 4.48 3.68
C ARG A 117 11.64 4.06 4.95
N PRO A 118 11.89 4.69 6.11
CA PRO A 118 11.11 4.43 7.31
C PRO A 118 9.64 4.81 7.10
N CYS A 119 8.73 4.05 7.69
CA CYS A 119 7.30 4.39 7.77
C CYS A 119 7.06 5.35 8.94
N ILE A 120 6.26 6.39 8.74
CA ILE A 120 5.74 7.25 9.82
C ILE A 120 4.85 6.40 10.73
N ASP A 121 4.01 5.56 10.13
CA ASP A 121 3.23 4.55 10.84
C ASP A 121 3.73 3.13 10.50
N PRO A 122 4.58 2.51 11.35
CA PRO A 122 5.01 1.12 11.19
C PRO A 122 3.87 0.10 11.18
N LEU A 123 2.71 0.45 11.73
CA LEU A 123 1.55 -0.45 11.81
C LEU A 123 0.66 -0.37 10.57
N ASP A 124 0.97 0.52 9.61
CA ASP A 124 0.28 0.59 8.33
C ASP A 124 0.41 -0.76 7.61
N VAL A 125 -0.72 -1.27 7.12
CA VAL A 125 -0.79 -2.56 6.41
C VAL A 125 0.00 -2.56 5.10
N ASP A 126 0.14 -1.40 4.49
CA ASP A 126 0.87 -1.19 3.24
C ASP A 126 2.37 -0.87 3.48
N CYS A 127 2.81 -0.68 4.73
CA CYS A 127 4.22 -0.41 5.06
C CYS A 127 5.08 -1.60 4.59
N PRO A 128 6.11 -1.38 3.76
CA PRO A 128 6.87 -2.46 3.16
C PRO A 128 7.78 -3.14 4.18
N LYS A 129 7.95 -4.46 4.06
CA LYS A 129 8.84 -5.27 4.91
C LYS A 129 10.31 -4.84 4.85
N THR A 130 10.70 -4.16 3.78
CA THR A 130 12.04 -3.62 3.56
C THR A 130 12.27 -2.29 4.29
N ALA A 131 11.24 -1.66 4.84
CA ALA A 131 11.40 -0.46 5.66
C ALA A 131 12.19 -0.79 6.95
N PRO A 132 13.13 0.07 7.37
CA PRO A 132 14.00 -0.18 8.52
C PRO A 132 13.26 -0.30 9.86
N ASN A 133 12.05 0.25 9.95
CA ASN A 133 11.21 0.21 11.14
C ASN A 133 9.91 -0.59 10.92
N TYR A 134 9.85 -1.47 9.91
CA TYR A 134 8.69 -2.31 9.66
C TYR A 134 8.27 -3.11 10.89
N PHE A 135 6.97 -3.13 11.20
CA PHE A 135 6.43 -3.90 12.32
C PHE A 135 5.90 -5.26 11.86
N ASP A 136 6.61 -6.32 12.22
CA ASP A 136 6.16 -7.69 11.96
C ASP A 136 5.06 -8.11 12.95
N ARG A 137 3.81 -8.01 12.47
CA ARG A 137 2.61 -8.38 13.23
C ARG A 137 2.54 -9.87 13.56
N CYS A 138 3.09 -10.73 12.70
CA CYS A 138 3.11 -12.18 12.93
C CYS A 138 4.10 -12.52 14.04
N ASN A 139 5.31 -11.96 13.99
CA ASN A 139 6.29 -12.13 15.06
C ASN A 139 5.78 -11.57 16.41
N ALA A 140 5.13 -10.40 16.38
CA ALA A 140 4.53 -9.82 17.58
C ALA A 140 3.44 -10.71 18.18
N LEU A 141 2.62 -11.34 17.33
CA LEU A 141 1.61 -12.30 17.75
C LEU A 141 2.22 -13.56 18.37
N GLU A 142 3.27 -14.11 17.78
CA GLU A 142 3.97 -15.28 18.33
C GLU A 142 4.45 -15.00 19.75
N LYS A 143 5.14 -13.88 19.95
CA LYS A 143 5.59 -13.42 21.27
C LYS A 143 4.43 -13.18 22.23
N PHE A 144 3.34 -12.60 21.74
CA PHE A 144 2.13 -12.42 22.54
C PHE A 144 1.56 -13.76 23.00
N ASN A 145 1.47 -14.75 22.10
CA ASN A 145 0.95 -16.07 22.43
C ASN A 145 1.83 -16.80 23.44
N GLU A 146 3.15 -16.73 23.29
CA GLU A 146 4.11 -17.28 24.26
C GLU A 146 3.92 -16.66 25.66
N TRP A 147 3.86 -15.33 25.72
CA TRP A 147 3.61 -14.61 26.97
C TRP A 147 2.24 -14.98 27.59
N ASN A 148 1.21 -15.07 26.76
CA ASN A 148 -0.16 -15.33 27.20
C ASN A 148 -0.36 -16.78 27.67
N MET A 149 0.34 -17.76 27.08
CA MET A 149 0.24 -19.16 27.48
C MET A 149 0.80 -19.45 28.88
N VAL A 150 1.75 -18.65 29.35
CA VAL A 150 2.37 -18.79 30.69
C VAL A 150 1.50 -18.17 31.80
N LYS A 151 0.51 -17.35 31.44
CA LYS A 151 -0.41 -16.75 32.41
C LYS A 151 -1.34 -17.79 33.05
N PRO A 152 -1.78 -17.59 34.31
CA PRO A 152 -2.85 -18.40 34.88
C PRO A 152 -4.13 -18.21 34.07
N ASP A 153 -4.99 -19.24 34.01
CA ASP A 153 -6.17 -19.23 33.14
C ASP A 153 -7.12 -18.04 33.37
N SER A 154 -7.16 -17.49 34.60
CA SER A 154 -7.93 -16.30 34.94
C SER A 154 -7.40 -15.00 34.34
N GLU A 155 -6.12 -14.95 33.95
CA GLU A 155 -5.45 -13.79 33.34
C GLU A 155 -5.18 -13.97 31.84
N LYS A 156 -5.45 -15.15 31.28
CA LYS A 156 -5.25 -15.42 29.86
C LYS A 156 -6.18 -14.55 29.02
N ILE A 157 -5.59 -13.82 28.08
CA ILE A 157 -6.31 -13.03 27.09
C ILE A 157 -6.77 -13.98 25.98
N GLN A 158 -8.09 -14.09 25.77
CA GLN A 158 -8.62 -14.81 24.62
C GLN A 158 -8.70 -13.86 23.43
N LEU A 159 -7.98 -14.18 22.36
CA LEU A 159 -8.05 -13.41 21.13
C LEU A 159 -9.22 -13.91 20.28
N GLU A 160 -10.16 -13.01 19.97
CA GLU A 160 -11.26 -13.31 19.05
C GLU A 160 -10.78 -13.23 17.60
N ARG A 161 -11.15 -14.22 16.78
CA ARG A 161 -10.88 -14.19 15.34
C ARG A 161 -11.92 -13.31 14.65
N LYS A 162 -11.51 -12.16 14.12
CA LYS A 162 -12.33 -11.41 13.17
C LYS A 162 -12.15 -12.01 11.77
N PRO A 163 -13.22 -12.36 11.03
CA PRO A 163 -13.10 -12.78 9.64
C PRO A 163 -12.55 -11.63 8.79
N LEU A 164 -11.71 -11.93 7.79
CA LEU A 164 -11.30 -10.91 6.83
C LEU A 164 -12.50 -10.45 6.00
N PRO A 165 -12.55 -9.15 5.64
CA PRO A 165 -13.57 -8.64 4.74
C PRO A 165 -13.45 -9.33 3.38
N THR A 166 -14.59 -9.71 2.80
CA THR A 166 -14.62 -10.19 1.41
C THR A 166 -14.21 -9.06 0.45
N GLU A 167 -13.81 -9.37 -0.78
CA GLU A 167 -13.39 -8.33 -1.74
C GLU A 167 -14.47 -7.26 -1.96
N ASP A 168 -15.74 -7.66 -1.90
CA ASP A 168 -16.91 -6.78 -1.99
C ASP A 168 -17.06 -5.80 -0.80
N GLU A 169 -16.45 -6.12 0.35
CA GLU A 169 -16.48 -5.30 1.57
C GLU A 169 -15.29 -4.32 1.61
N LYS A 170 -14.15 -4.65 0.98
CA LYS A 170 -12.97 -3.76 0.89
C LYS A 170 -13.25 -2.48 0.09
N GLU A 171 -14.05 -2.56 -0.97
CA GLU A 171 -14.48 -1.37 -1.74
C GLU A 171 -15.39 -0.44 -0.92
N LYS A 172 -16.19 -1.00 -0.02
CA LYS A 172 -17.10 -0.24 0.86
C LYS A 172 -16.35 0.43 2.01
N ASP A 173 -15.33 -0.22 2.59
CA ASP A 173 -14.52 0.37 3.66
C ASP A 173 -13.64 1.53 3.15
N ALA A 174 -13.10 1.45 1.93
CA ALA A 174 -12.35 2.55 1.32
C ALA A 174 -13.22 3.80 1.11
N SER A 175 -14.51 3.61 0.79
CA SER A 175 -15.48 4.70 0.65
C SER A 175 -16.07 5.14 2.00
N ALA A 176 -16.18 4.25 2.99
CA ALA A 176 -16.59 4.59 4.36
C ALA A 176 -15.52 5.42 5.11
N GLN A 177 -14.23 5.09 4.98
CA GLN A 177 -13.13 5.86 5.58
C GLN A 177 -13.08 7.31 5.08
N LEU A 178 -13.32 7.53 3.78
CA LEU A 178 -13.45 8.88 3.21
C LEU A 178 -14.67 9.65 3.75
N THR A 179 -15.77 8.95 4.07
CA THR A 179 -16.95 9.59 4.66
C THR A 179 -16.78 9.89 6.15
N GLU A 180 -16.08 9.04 6.91
CA GLU A 180 -15.90 9.24 8.35
C GLU A 180 -14.94 10.40 8.67
N SER A 181 -13.89 10.60 7.85
CA SER A 181 -13.01 11.76 7.94
C SER A 181 -13.70 13.07 7.53
N VAL A 182 -14.67 13.02 6.61
CA VAL A 182 -15.41 14.21 6.13
C VAL A 182 -16.58 14.58 7.06
N ILE A 183 -17.22 13.61 7.71
CA ILE A 183 -18.36 13.85 8.61
C ILE A 183 -17.90 14.39 9.98
N SER A 184 -16.71 13.99 10.46
CA SER A 184 -16.17 14.44 11.75
C SER A 184 -15.68 15.90 11.72
N ASP A 185 -15.22 16.41 10.59
CA ASP A 185 -14.80 17.81 10.43
C ASP A 185 -15.98 18.79 10.17
N ILE A 186 -17.15 18.30 9.74
CA ILE A 186 -18.29 19.15 9.35
C ILE A 186 -19.39 19.20 10.44
N PHE A 187 -19.58 18.15 11.25
CA PHE A 187 -20.66 18.12 12.23
C PHE A 187 -20.21 17.71 13.63
N GLY A 188 -19.75 18.70 14.41
CA GLY A 188 -19.71 18.59 15.86
C GLY A 188 -21.12 18.52 16.45
N ARG A 189 -21.71 17.32 16.59
CA ARG A 189 -22.80 17.02 17.54
C ARG A 189 -23.18 15.53 17.65
N LYS A 190 -22.84 14.96 18.81
CA LYS A 190 -23.51 13.93 19.65
C LYS A 190 -24.43 12.88 18.97
N LYS A 191 -23.93 11.63 18.98
CA LYS A 191 -24.57 10.35 18.59
C LYS A 191 -25.81 10.03 19.46
N ARG A 192 -26.83 9.38 18.85
CA ARG A 192 -27.82 8.53 19.54
C ARG A 192 -27.77 7.13 18.93
N ASP A 193 -27.61 6.12 19.76
CA ASP A 193 -27.64 4.71 19.38
C ASP A 193 -29.09 4.26 19.11
N ALA A 194 -29.27 3.52 18.02
CA ALA A 194 -30.44 2.68 17.79
C ALA A 194 -29.95 1.26 17.55
N THR A 195 -30.27 0.39 18.50
CA THR A 195 -30.12 -1.07 18.42
C THR A 195 -31.00 -1.63 17.32
N ASP A 196 -30.44 -2.40 16.39
CA ASP A 196 -31.19 -3.38 15.62
C ASP A 196 -30.42 -4.70 15.56
N GLY A 197 -31.12 -5.77 15.94
CA GLY A 197 -30.59 -7.11 16.05
C GLY A 197 -30.91 -7.89 14.79
N ARG A 198 -29.89 -8.47 14.16
CA ARG A 198 -30.09 -9.59 13.24
C ARG A 198 -28.91 -10.55 13.28
N LYS A 199 -29.18 -11.74 13.83
CA LYS A 199 -28.29 -12.91 13.75
C LYS A 199 -28.28 -13.42 12.31
N THR A 200 -27.08 -13.55 11.73
CA THR A 200 -26.89 -14.43 10.56
C THR A 200 -25.58 -15.19 10.75
N THR A 201 -25.72 -16.49 10.95
CA THR A 201 -24.66 -17.46 11.14
C THR A 201 -24.01 -17.80 9.79
N ILE A 202 -22.72 -17.51 9.60
CA ILE A 202 -21.94 -18.05 8.47
C ILE A 202 -20.56 -18.48 8.99
N LYS A 203 -20.21 -19.75 8.76
CA LYS A 203 -18.91 -20.35 9.10
C LYS A 203 -17.91 -20.08 7.96
N PRO A 204 -16.69 -19.56 8.22
CA PRO A 204 -15.60 -19.62 7.25
C PRO A 204 -14.57 -20.69 7.63
N ASN A 205 -14.22 -21.47 6.60
CA ASN A 205 -13.16 -22.47 6.57
C ASN A 205 -11.85 -21.82 6.07
N THR A 206 -10.71 -22.41 6.42
CA THR A 206 -9.33 -22.08 5.99
C THR A 206 -8.61 -20.93 6.72
N LYS A 207 -7.28 -21.03 6.79
CA LYS A 207 -6.40 -20.64 7.92
C LYS A 207 -5.62 -19.32 7.78
N ASP A 208 -5.74 -18.58 6.68
CA ASP A 208 -4.68 -17.63 6.30
C ASP A 208 -5.03 -16.14 6.45
N ASP A 209 -6.11 -15.83 7.14
CA ASP A 209 -6.78 -14.53 7.05
C ASP A 209 -7.07 -13.95 8.46
N ILE A 210 -6.07 -13.35 9.15
CA ILE A 210 -6.22 -12.97 10.58
C ILE A 210 -5.51 -11.66 10.97
N ILE A 211 -6.23 -10.78 11.68
CA ILE A 211 -5.69 -9.68 12.48
C ILE A 211 -6.32 -9.73 13.89
N TRP A 212 -5.53 -9.51 14.94
CA TRP A 212 -5.92 -9.64 16.34
C TRP A 212 -6.16 -8.29 17.00
N ILE A 213 -7.24 -8.16 17.78
CA ILE A 213 -7.56 -6.95 18.57
C ILE A 213 -8.03 -7.38 19.96
N THR A 214 -7.64 -6.63 21.00
CA THR A 214 -7.99 -6.91 22.41
C THR A 214 -9.23 -6.12 22.86
N THR A 215 -10.17 -6.76 23.55
CA THR A 215 -11.25 -6.11 24.29
C THR A 215 -11.10 -6.37 25.80
N PRO A 216 -11.27 -5.35 26.67
CA PRO A 216 -11.22 -5.55 28.12
C PRO A 216 -12.50 -6.23 28.63
N MET A 217 -12.32 -7.14 29.60
CA MET A 217 -13.38 -7.87 30.27
C MET A 217 -14.27 -6.90 31.07
N ARG A 218 -15.58 -6.96 30.83
CA ARG A 218 -16.59 -6.25 31.63
C ARG A 218 -16.83 -7.08 32.90
N THR A 219 -16.39 -6.57 34.05
CA THR A 219 -16.75 -7.13 35.36
C THR A 219 -18.24 -6.91 35.62
N THR A 220 -18.92 -7.98 36.06
CA THR A 220 -20.32 -8.05 36.46
C THR A 220 -20.66 -7.13 37.62
#